data_AF-A0A1Y6MC39-F1
#
_entry.id   AF-A0A1Y6MC39-F1
#
_cell.length_a   1.000
_cell.length_b   1.000
_cell.length_c   1.000
_cell.angle_alpha   90.00
_cell.angle_beta   90.00
_cell.angle_gamma   90.00
#
_symmetry.space_group_name_H-M   'P 1'
#
loop_
_entity.id
_entity.type
_entity.pdbx_description
1 polymer ?
#
loop_
_entity_poly.entity_id
_entity_poly.type
_entity_poly.pdbx_seq_one_letter_code
_entity_poly.pdbx_strand_id
1 'polypeptide(L)'
;MTIKFLVRLLISLYALLFSITTVATETATETQFSQGKEKSVICMTCHGADGISIINTYPNLQGQKQAYFVAALKAYKLRQRNGGLAILMHAQADALSEKDMQDIAFYFNQVTSTPLKNDD
;
A
#
# COMPACT_ATOMS: atom_id res chain seq x y z
N MET A 1 -48.26 28.86 20.88
CA MET A 1 -47.46 27.76 20.31
C MET A 1 -46.37 28.38 19.45
N THR A 2 -45.22 28.68 20.05
CA THR A 2 -44.30 29.73 19.57
C THR A 2 -43.28 29.19 18.58
N ILE A 3 -42.95 30.00 17.57
CA ILE A 3 -41.97 29.78 16.50
C ILE A 3 -40.64 29.15 16.97
N LYS A 4 -40.26 29.34 18.25
CA LYS A 4 -39.12 28.67 18.91
C LYS A 4 -39.22 27.14 18.95
N PHE A 5 -40.42 26.55 19.00
CA PHE A 5 -40.62 25.09 18.94
C PHE A 5 -40.42 24.55 17.52
N LEU A 6 -40.91 25.26 16.50
CA LEU A 6 -40.75 24.90 15.09
C LEU A 6 -39.28 25.00 14.65
N VAL A 7 -38.56 26.04 15.07
CA VAL A 7 -37.12 26.20 14.77
C VAL A 7 -36.28 25.13 15.46
N ARG A 8 -36.61 24.77 16.72
CA ARG A 8 -35.93 23.65 17.42
C ARG A 8 -36.21 22.31 16.77
N LEU A 9 -37.43 22.06 16.30
CA LEU A 9 -37.77 20.83 15.59
C LEU A 9 -37.01 20.71 14.26
N LEU A 10 -36.91 21.81 13.50
CA LEU A 10 -36.19 21.85 12.22
C LEU A 10 -34.68 21.70 12.39
N ILE A 11 -34.07 22.28 13.45
CA ILE A 11 -32.65 22.10 13.77
C ILE A 11 -32.35 20.66 14.23
N SER A 12 -33.24 20.05 15.01
CA SER A 12 -33.11 18.64 15.43
C SER A 12 -33.28 17.64 14.28
N LEU A 13 -34.17 17.94 13.31
CA LEU A 13 -34.30 17.14 12.09
C LEU A 13 -33.08 17.24 11.18
N TYR A 14 -32.46 18.41 11.09
CA TYR A 14 -31.24 18.63 10.28
C TYR A 14 -30.00 17.95 10.91
N ALA A 15 -29.91 17.93 12.25
CA ALA A 15 -28.85 17.25 12.98
C ALA A 15 -28.90 15.70 12.86
N LEU A 16 -30.10 15.12 12.64
CA LEU A 16 -30.23 13.68 12.39
C LEU A 16 -29.78 13.26 10.96
N LEU A 17 -29.85 14.17 9.99
CA LEU A 17 -29.51 13.89 8.59
C LEU A 17 -28.01 14.08 8.27
N PHE A 18 -27.23 14.64 9.18
CA PHE A 18 -25.80 14.95 8.94
C PHE A 18 -24.83 13.86 9.46
N SER A 19 -25.31 12.82 10.14
CA SER A 19 -24.46 11.90 10.93
C SER A 19 -23.92 10.64 10.20
N ILE A 20 -23.96 10.53 8.87
CA ILE A 20 -23.66 9.22 8.19
C ILE A 20 -22.43 9.20 7.27
N THR A 21 -21.69 10.29 7.03
CA THR A 21 -20.81 10.33 5.84
C THR A 21 -19.33 9.94 5.97
N THR A 22 -18.85 9.18 6.96
CA THR A 22 -17.40 8.88 7.02
C THR A 22 -16.99 7.49 7.55
N VAL A 23 -17.34 6.40 6.86
CA VAL A 23 -16.72 5.06 7.09
C VAL A 23 -16.48 4.34 5.75
N ALA A 24 -15.37 4.63 5.06
CA ALA A 24 -15.01 3.90 3.84
C ALA A 24 -13.49 3.80 3.56
N THR A 25 -12.63 4.48 4.33
CA THR A 25 -11.20 4.59 4.01
C THR A 25 -10.36 3.47 4.64
N GLU A 26 -10.73 2.93 5.81
CA GLU A 26 -9.94 1.90 6.51
C GLU A 26 -9.94 0.54 5.78
N THR A 27 -11.03 0.19 5.10
CA THR A 27 -11.13 -1.11 4.39
C THR A 27 -10.30 -1.14 3.11
N ALA A 28 -10.17 -0.01 2.41
CA ALA A 28 -9.43 0.08 1.17
C ALA A 28 -7.92 -0.07 1.38
N THR A 29 -7.36 0.55 2.43
CA THR A 29 -5.94 0.44 2.76
C THR A 29 -5.56 -0.96 3.23
N GLU A 30 -6.42 -1.60 4.03
CA GLU A 30 -6.20 -2.97 4.49
C GLU A 30 -6.25 -3.96 3.31
N THR A 31 -7.23 -3.78 2.42
CA THR A 31 -7.37 -4.58 1.20
C THR A 31 -6.15 -4.42 0.29
N GLN A 32 -5.59 -3.21 0.17
CA GLN A 32 -4.38 -2.96 -0.60
C GLN A 32 -3.14 -3.58 0.05
N PHE A 33 -3.01 -3.48 1.38
CA PHE A 33 -1.92 -4.10 2.13
C PHE A 33 -1.90 -5.62 1.92
N SER A 34 -3.05 -6.28 2.07
CA SER A 34 -3.20 -7.73 1.93
C SER A 34 -2.87 -8.21 0.51
N GLN A 35 -3.40 -7.53 -0.52
CA GLN A 35 -3.04 -7.82 -1.92
C GLN A 35 -1.54 -7.61 -2.17
N GLY A 36 -0.98 -6.50 -1.66
CA GLY A 36 0.44 -6.20 -1.77
C GLY A 36 1.31 -7.29 -1.12
N LYS A 37 0.91 -7.80 0.05
CA LYS A 37 1.57 -8.91 0.75
C LYS A 37 1.55 -10.18 -0.10
N GLU A 38 0.39 -10.56 -0.63
CA GLU A 38 0.25 -11.76 -1.48
C GLU A 38 1.14 -11.69 -2.72
N LYS A 39 1.16 -10.54 -3.41
CA LYS A 39 2.00 -10.33 -4.60
C LYS A 39 3.50 -10.26 -4.27
N SER A 40 3.84 -9.87 -3.04
CA SER A 40 5.23 -9.70 -2.61
C SER A 40 5.95 -11.00 -2.24
N VAL A 41 5.25 -12.14 -2.17
CA VAL A 41 5.84 -13.44 -1.76
C VAL A 41 7.08 -13.80 -2.57
N ILE A 42 7.06 -13.58 -3.89
CA ILE A 42 8.23 -13.85 -4.75
C ILE A 42 9.39 -12.87 -4.49
N CYS A 43 9.07 -11.62 -4.15
CA CYS A 43 10.08 -10.60 -3.85
C CYS A 43 10.87 -10.97 -2.58
N MET A 44 10.18 -11.55 -1.60
CA MET A 44 10.74 -11.95 -0.31
C MET A 44 11.83 -13.01 -0.43
N THR A 45 11.80 -13.84 -1.48
CA THR A 45 12.82 -14.88 -1.72
C THR A 45 14.22 -14.29 -1.91
N CYS A 46 14.32 -13.10 -2.51
CA CYS A 46 15.62 -12.43 -2.71
C CYS A 46 15.81 -11.25 -1.76
N HIS A 47 14.74 -10.50 -1.47
CA HIS A 47 14.82 -9.28 -0.68
C HIS A 47 14.54 -9.48 0.81
N GLY A 48 14.31 -10.72 1.25
CA GLY A 48 14.01 -11.10 2.63
C GLY A 48 12.51 -11.02 2.96
N ALA A 49 12.07 -11.84 3.91
CA ALA A 49 10.66 -11.92 4.33
C ALA A 49 10.08 -10.56 4.73
N ASP A 50 10.87 -9.76 5.46
CA ASP A 50 10.47 -8.43 5.92
C ASP A 50 11.04 -7.31 5.04
N GLY A 51 11.50 -7.64 3.82
CA GLY A 51 12.17 -6.70 2.93
C GLY A 51 13.58 -6.29 3.38
N ILE A 52 14.20 -7.05 4.28
CA ILE A 52 15.62 -6.92 4.66
C ILE A 52 16.37 -8.12 4.10
N SER A 53 17.23 -7.91 3.11
CA SER A 53 17.97 -9.00 2.49
C SER A 53 19.13 -9.48 3.35
N ILE A 54 19.37 -10.79 3.35
CA ILE A 54 20.57 -11.41 3.93
C ILE A 54 21.74 -11.45 2.93
N ILE A 55 21.49 -11.10 1.66
CA ILE A 55 22.49 -11.06 0.59
C ILE A 55 22.84 -9.59 0.34
N ASN A 56 24.08 -9.20 0.66
CA ASN A 56 24.53 -7.80 0.60
C ASN A 56 24.33 -7.09 -0.75
N THR A 57 24.29 -7.84 -1.85
CA THR A 57 24.09 -7.27 -3.20
C THR A 57 22.63 -7.03 -3.54
N TYR A 58 21.68 -7.61 -2.79
CA TYR A 58 20.26 -7.38 -2.99
C TYR A 58 19.78 -6.24 -2.07
N PRO A 59 19.15 -5.20 -2.63
CA PRO A 59 18.75 -4.03 -1.84
C PRO A 59 17.61 -4.39 -0.88
N ASN A 60 17.57 -3.72 0.27
CA ASN A 60 16.43 -3.76 1.17
C ASN A 60 15.25 -3.01 0.54
N LEU A 61 14.06 -3.58 0.73
CA LEU A 61 12.77 -3.05 0.29
C LEU A 61 11.98 -2.41 1.44
N GLN A 62 12.26 -2.84 2.67
CA GLN A 62 11.59 -2.37 3.89
C GLN A 62 11.57 -0.84 3.99
N GLY A 63 10.40 -0.26 4.26
CA GLY A 63 10.21 1.17 4.47
C GLY A 63 10.48 2.04 3.25
N GLN A 64 10.69 1.47 2.06
CA GLN A 64 11.00 2.24 0.87
C GLN A 64 9.83 3.16 0.49
N LYS A 65 10.13 4.34 -0.05
CA LYS A 65 9.11 5.30 -0.49
C LYS A 65 8.33 4.71 -1.68
N GLN A 66 7.01 4.67 -1.57
CA GLN A 66 6.14 4.06 -2.59
C GLN A 66 6.40 4.59 -4.00
N ALA A 67 6.48 5.93 -4.16
CA ALA A 67 6.71 6.56 -5.46
C ALA A 67 8.04 6.13 -6.10
N TYR A 68 9.11 6.01 -5.29
CA TYR A 68 10.40 5.53 -5.78
C TYR A 68 10.33 4.04 -6.16
N PHE A 69 9.66 3.23 -5.34
CA PHE A 69 9.49 1.81 -5.59
C PHE A 69 8.80 1.55 -6.94
N VAL A 70 7.66 2.20 -7.18
CA VAL A 70 6.92 2.09 -8.44
C VAL A 70 7.79 2.58 -9.61
N ALA A 71 8.46 3.72 -9.47
CA ALA A 71 9.35 4.23 -10.51
C ALA A 71 10.50 3.25 -10.82
N ALA A 72 11.07 2.59 -9.81
CA ALA A 72 12.12 1.59 -9.97
C ALA A 72 11.61 0.35 -10.72
N LEU A 73 10.44 -0.19 -10.35
CA LEU A 73 9.83 -1.34 -11.03
C LEU A 73 9.53 -1.02 -12.49
N LYS A 74 8.97 0.16 -12.78
CA LYS A 74 8.77 0.66 -14.15
C LYS A 74 10.08 0.74 -14.92
N ALA A 75 11.12 1.29 -14.31
CA ALA A 75 12.42 1.41 -14.95
C ALA A 75 13.05 0.04 -15.26
N TYR A 76 12.84 -0.99 -14.43
CA TYR A 76 13.23 -2.36 -14.77
C TYR A 76 12.37 -2.96 -15.89
N LYS A 77 11.05 -2.78 -15.86
CA LYS A 77 10.14 -3.24 -16.92
C LYS A 77 10.49 -2.63 -18.29
N LEU A 78 10.83 -1.34 -18.30
CA LEU A 78 11.20 -0.58 -19.50
C LEU A 78 12.68 -0.69 -19.90
N ARG A 79 13.48 -1.52 -19.20
CA ARG A 79 14.91 -1.69 -19.47
C ARG A 79 15.71 -0.38 -19.42
N GLN A 80 15.34 0.50 -18.50
CA GLN A 80 16.06 1.75 -18.19
C GLN A 80 17.09 1.54 -17.08
N ARG A 81 16.88 0.56 -16.20
CA ARG A 81 17.88 0.08 -15.23
C ARG A 81 18.48 -1.23 -15.74
N ASN A 82 19.77 -1.22 -16.03
CA ASN A 82 20.45 -2.29 -16.78
C ASN A 82 21.77 -2.70 -16.13
N GLY A 83 22.36 -3.80 -16.60
CA GLY A 83 23.68 -4.29 -16.18
C GLY A 83 23.67 -5.08 -14.87
N GLY A 84 24.69 -5.91 -14.68
CA GLY A 84 24.86 -6.73 -13.48
C GLY A 84 23.61 -7.55 -13.14
N LEU A 85 23.13 -7.42 -11.90
CA LEU A 85 21.99 -8.15 -11.37
C LEU A 85 20.62 -7.58 -11.80
N ALA A 86 20.57 -6.47 -12.55
CA ALA A 86 19.32 -5.87 -13.02
C ALA A 86 18.48 -6.84 -13.86
N ILE A 87 19.13 -7.79 -14.56
CA ILE A 87 18.46 -8.80 -15.37
C ILE A 87 17.52 -9.70 -14.56
N LEU A 88 17.82 -9.93 -13.28
CA LEU A 88 16.95 -10.70 -12.40
C LEU A 88 15.63 -9.95 -12.15
N MET A 89 15.71 -8.64 -11.95
CA MET A 89 14.53 -7.78 -11.75
C MET A 89 13.76 -7.49 -13.02
N HIS A 90 14.38 -7.60 -14.19
CA HIS A 90 13.69 -7.49 -15.48
C HIS A 90 12.58 -8.53 -15.60
N ALA A 91 12.90 -9.80 -15.38
CA ALA A 91 11.94 -10.90 -15.45
C ALA A 91 10.80 -10.73 -14.42
N GLN A 92 11.12 -10.26 -13.21
CA GLN A 92 10.10 -10.01 -12.19
C GLN A 92 9.17 -8.86 -12.60
N ALA A 93 9.73 -7.74 -13.06
CA ALA A 93 8.96 -6.55 -13.43
C ALA A 93 8.10 -6.75 -14.69
N ASP A 94 8.47 -7.68 -15.58
CA ASP A 94 7.68 -8.00 -16.77
C ASP A 94 6.31 -8.59 -16.42
N ALA A 95 6.23 -9.40 -15.35
CA ALA A 95 5.00 -10.04 -14.91
C ALA A 95 4.02 -9.09 -14.21
N LEU A 96 4.48 -7.92 -13.76
CA LEU A 96 3.67 -7.00 -12.96
C LEU A 96 2.81 -6.08 -13.82
N SER A 97 1.54 -5.96 -13.45
CA SER A 97 0.70 -4.83 -13.86
C SER A 97 1.03 -3.57 -13.05
N GLU A 98 0.57 -2.41 -13.50
CA GLU A 98 0.74 -1.15 -12.76
C GLU A 98 0.13 -1.22 -11.34
N LYS A 99 -1.03 -1.88 -11.21
CA LYS A 99 -1.69 -2.06 -9.92
C LYS A 99 -0.86 -2.97 -8.99
N ASP A 100 -0.29 -4.06 -9.51
CA ASP A 100 0.60 -4.91 -8.71
C ASP A 100 1.79 -4.12 -8.19
N MET A 101 2.39 -3.25 -9.03
CA MET A 101 3.51 -2.40 -8.60
C MET A 101 3.12 -1.46 -7.46
N GLN A 102 1.92 -0.88 -7.52
CA GLN A 102 1.41 0.01 -6.47
C GLN A 102 1.13 -0.74 -5.18
N ASP A 103 0.49 -1.91 -5.25
CA ASP A 103 0.16 -2.72 -4.07
C ASP A 103 1.43 -3.25 -3.38
N ILE A 104 2.41 -3.74 -4.14
CA ILE A 104 3.72 -4.19 -3.63
C ILE A 104 4.48 -3.02 -2.98
N ALA A 105 4.51 -1.86 -3.65
CA ALA A 105 5.14 -0.66 -3.13
C ALA A 105 4.49 -0.21 -1.82
N PHE A 106 3.15 -0.24 -1.75
CA PHE A 106 2.40 0.06 -0.54
C PHE A 106 2.77 -0.91 0.58
N TYR A 107 2.76 -2.21 0.32
CA TYR A 107 3.12 -3.23 1.30
C TYR A 107 4.51 -2.99 1.89
N PHE A 108 5.57 -2.95 1.07
CA PHE A 108 6.93 -2.78 1.59
C PHE A 108 7.19 -1.40 2.22
N ASN A 109 6.44 -0.37 1.83
CA ASN A 109 6.49 0.92 2.52
C ASN A 109 5.91 0.86 3.93
N GLN A 110 4.86 0.07 4.13
CA GLN A 110 4.19 -0.12 5.42
C GLN A 110 4.92 -1.11 6.33
N VAL A 111 5.64 -2.09 5.75
CA VAL A 111 6.62 -2.91 6.48
C VAL A 111 7.74 -1.97 6.93
N THR A 112 7.62 -1.43 8.14
CA THR A 112 8.63 -0.67 8.87
C THR A 112 8.77 -1.30 10.24
N SER A 113 9.77 -0.92 11.04
CA SER A 113 10.12 -1.51 12.35
C SER A 113 9.04 -1.45 13.45
N THR A 114 7.79 -1.15 13.11
CA THR A 114 6.65 -1.40 13.99
C THR A 114 6.20 -2.83 13.73
N PRO A 115 6.23 -3.72 14.75
CA PRO A 115 5.74 -5.09 14.58
C PRO A 115 4.34 -5.01 13.98
N LEU A 116 4.14 -5.67 12.84
CA LEU A 116 2.79 -6.02 12.43
C LEU A 116 2.19 -6.73 13.64
N LYS A 117 1.13 -6.15 14.20
CA LYS A 117 0.35 -6.85 15.21
C LYS A 117 0.00 -8.19 14.57
N ASN A 118 0.51 -9.27 15.16
CA ASN A 118 0.19 -10.61 14.70
C ASN A 118 -1.33 -10.73 14.88
N ASP A 119 -2.05 -10.64 13.77
CA ASP A 119 -3.42 -11.11 13.72
C ASP A 119 -3.29 -12.63 13.58
N ASP A 120 -3.47 -13.27 14.75
CA ASP A 120 -3.53 -14.71 15.08
C ASP A 120 -3.69 -15.70 13.93
#